data_AF-A0A662KT07-F1
#
_entry.id   AF-A0A662KT07-F1
#
_cell.length_a   1.000
_cell.length_b   1.000
_cell.length_c   1.000
_cell.angle_alpha   90.00
_cell.angle_beta   90.00
_cell.angle_gamma   90.00
#
_symmetry.space_group_name_H-M   'P 1'
#
loop_
_entity.id
_entity.type
_entity.pdbx_description
1 polymer ?
#
loop_
_entity_poly.entity_id
_entity_poly.type
_entity_poly.pdbx_seq_one_letter_code
_entity_poly.pdbx_strand_id
1 'polypeptide(L)'
;NKLPVIFANACHTAQFNLTYECFGWHFTRKIGGGSIAFIGATGLGYGYSGRASASSLSGYLEIKFFAGYRKNVHLGRCFLMPLSVISTTCPWMTGRIIRV
;
A
#
# COMPACT_ATOMS: atom_id res chain seq x y z
N ASN A 1 23.55 -5.99 2.77
CA ASN A 1 22.19 -6.11 3.34
C ASN A 1 21.17 -5.54 2.38
N LYS A 2 20.27 -6.36 1.82
CA LYS A 2 19.15 -5.92 0.98
C LYS A 2 17.87 -6.00 1.81
N LEU A 3 17.29 -4.86 2.18
CA LEU A 3 16.01 -4.80 2.88
C LEU A 3 14.87 -4.77 1.86
N PRO A 4 13.79 -5.55 2.04
CA PRO A 4 12.64 -5.57 1.16
C PRO A 4 11.75 -4.33 1.33
N VAL A 5 11.04 -3.97 0.27
CA VAL A 5 9.85 -3.12 0.31
C VAL A 5 8.65 -4.04 0.50
N ILE A 6 7.84 -3.80 1.52
CA ILE A 6 6.65 -4.61 1.81
C ILE A 6 5.41 -3.83 1.39
N PHE A 7 4.57 -4.46 0.56
CA PHE A 7 3.26 -3.96 0.21
C PHE A 7 2.22 -4.89 0.83
N ALA A 8 1.45 -4.40 1.80
CA ALA A 8 0.43 -5.17 2.48
C ALA A 8 -0.96 -4.74 1.99
N ASN A 9 -1.53 -5.53 1.09
CA ASN A 9 -2.91 -5.37 0.65
C ASN A 9 -3.89 -5.95 1.69
N ALA A 10 -4.02 -5.26 2.81
CA ALA A 10 -4.89 -5.65 3.92
C ALA A 10 -5.33 -4.42 4.71
N CYS A 11 -6.43 -4.56 5.46
CA CYS A 11 -7.01 -3.49 6.26
C CYS A 11 -6.18 -3.18 7.51
N HIS A 12 -6.13 -1.91 7.91
CA HIS A 12 -5.57 -1.41 9.17
C HIS A 12 -4.11 -1.80 9.44
N THR A 13 -3.34 -2.16 8.41
CA THR A 13 -1.95 -2.60 8.55
C THR A 13 -0.96 -1.46 8.80
N ALA A 14 -1.32 -0.23 8.43
CA ALA A 14 -0.51 0.97 8.62
C ALA A 14 -1.23 2.03 9.48
N GLN A 15 -2.13 1.62 10.38
CA GLN A 15 -2.85 2.57 11.23
C GLN A 15 -2.01 3.01 12.44
N PHE A 16 -1.28 4.12 12.29
CA PHE A 16 -0.38 4.64 13.34
C PHE A 16 -1.08 5.33 14.51
N ASN A 17 -2.38 5.65 14.38
CA ASN A 17 -3.16 6.37 15.40
C ASN A 17 -3.96 5.42 16.30
N LEU A 18 -3.31 4.39 16.83
CA LEU A 18 -3.88 3.43 17.79
C LEU A 18 -3.02 3.37 19.04
N THR A 19 -3.60 2.90 20.15
CA THR A 19 -2.88 2.69 21.43
C THR A 19 -1.72 1.70 21.28
N TYR A 20 -1.81 0.80 20.30
CA TYR A 20 -0.79 -0.20 19.99
C TYR A 20 -0.08 0.14 18.67
N GLU A 21 1.18 -0.27 18.60
CA GLU A 21 2.00 -0.12 17.42
C GLU A 21 1.41 -0.89 16.23
N CYS A 22 1.38 -0.24 15.07
CA CYS A 22 0.76 -0.85 13.89
C CYS A 22 1.65 -1.96 13.28
N PHE A 23 1.02 -2.88 12.56
CA PHE A 23 1.68 -4.03 11.95
C PHE A 23 2.88 -3.62 11.08
N GLY A 24 2.72 -2.60 10.24
CA GLY A 24 3.79 -2.09 9.39
C GLY A 24 4.99 -1.51 10.16
N TRP A 25 4.74 -0.88 11.30
CA TRP A 25 5.79 -0.27 12.11
C TRP A 25 6.75 -1.30 12.71
N HIS A 26 6.26 -2.50 13.03
CA HIS A 26 7.11 -3.59 13.50
C HIS A 26 8.15 -4.05 12.46
N PHE A 27 7.85 -3.94 11.16
CA PHE A 27 8.81 -4.25 10.10
C PHE A 27 9.82 -3.13 9.90
N THR A 28 9.37 -1.87 9.89
CA THR A 28 10.24 -0.73 9.62
C THR A 28 11.21 -0.43 10.78
N ARG A 29 10.79 -0.66 12.03
CA ARG A 29 11.61 -0.36 13.23
C ARG A 29 12.66 -1.43 13.57
N LYS A 30 12.61 -2.62 12.96
CA LYS A 30 13.49 -3.76 13.30
C LYS A 30 14.96 -3.42 13.01
N ILE A 31 15.78 -3.28 14.06
CA ILE A 31 17.23 -3.07 13.91
C ILE A 31 17.87 -4.35 13.37
N GLY A 32 18.75 -4.22 12.38
CA GLY A 32 19.46 -5.35 11.77
C GLY A 32 18.62 -6.19 10.81
N GLY A 33 17.43 -5.74 10.41
CA GLY A 33 16.56 -6.46 9.49
C GLY A 33 15.29 -5.68 9.13
N GLY A 34 14.21 -6.40 8.86
CA GLY A 34 12.90 -5.79 8.63
C GLY A 34 12.67 -5.35 7.19
N SER A 35 12.08 -4.17 7.01
CA SER A 35 11.80 -3.57 5.70
C SER A 35 12.38 -2.16 5.59
N ILE A 36 12.74 -1.76 4.37
CA ILE A 36 13.15 -0.37 4.09
C ILE A 36 11.94 0.56 3.94
N ALA A 37 10.81 0.00 3.51
CA ALA A 37 9.54 0.70 3.39
C ALA A 37 8.40 -0.30 3.56
N PHE A 38 7.33 0.18 4.20
CA PHE A 38 6.07 -0.54 4.35
C PHE A 38 4.95 0.31 3.79
N ILE A 39 4.14 -0.28 2.90
CA ILE A 39 2.97 0.37 2.29
C ILE A 39 1.77 -0.47 2.65
N GLY A 40 0.77 0.14 3.27
CA GLY A 40 -0.45 -0.53 3.70
C GLY A 40 -1.56 0.45 4.03
N ALA A 41 -2.74 -0.05 4.37
CA ALA A 41 -3.92 0.77 4.66
C ALA A 41 -3.96 1.24 6.11
N THR A 42 -4.23 2.52 6.31
CA THR A 42 -4.62 3.10 7.61
C THR A 42 -6.09 2.79 7.95
N GLY A 43 -6.90 2.47 6.94
CA GLY A 43 -8.32 2.15 7.07
C GLY A 43 -8.67 0.82 6.40
N LEU A 44 -9.82 0.78 5.74
CA LEU A 44 -10.28 -0.42 5.03
C LEU A 44 -9.61 -0.52 3.65
N GLY A 45 -8.97 -1.66 3.38
CA GLY A 45 -8.52 -2.05 2.06
C GLY A 45 -9.68 -2.68 1.29
N TYR A 46 -10.08 -2.09 0.17
CA TYR A 46 -11.13 -2.64 -0.68
C TYR A 46 -10.51 -3.37 -1.87
N GLY A 47 -11.01 -4.57 -2.13
CA GLY A 47 -10.65 -5.37 -3.28
C GLY A 47 -11.84 -6.20 -3.73
N TYR A 48 -11.81 -6.63 -4.99
CA TYR A 48 -12.78 -7.59 -5.51
C TYR A 48 -12.21 -9.01 -5.43
N SER A 49 -13.09 -10.00 -5.29
CA SER A 49 -12.72 -11.41 -5.34
C SER A 49 -12.71 -11.92 -6.79
N GLY A 50 -11.90 -12.95 -7.07
CA GLY A 50 -11.84 -13.58 -8.39
C GLY A 50 -11.04 -12.79 -9.43
N ARG A 51 -11.36 -12.94 -10.72
CA ARG A 51 -10.57 -12.36 -11.83
C ARG A 51 -10.53 -10.83 -11.83
N ALA A 52 -11.54 -10.18 -11.25
CA ALA A 52 -11.60 -8.72 -11.15
C ALA A 52 -10.62 -8.13 -10.12
N SER A 53 -10.02 -8.97 -9.25
CA SER A 53 -9.09 -8.52 -8.21
C SER A 53 -7.86 -7.80 -8.79
N ALA A 54 -7.29 -8.33 -9.88
CA ALA A 54 -6.10 -7.79 -10.52
C ALA A 54 -6.35 -6.47 -11.27
N SER A 55 -7.56 -6.28 -11.78
CA SER A 55 -7.92 -5.12 -12.60
C SER A 55 -8.55 -3.98 -11.80
N SER A 56 -8.84 -4.18 -10.52
CA SER A 56 -9.63 -3.23 -9.74
C SER A 56 -9.01 -2.96 -8.37
N LEU A 57 -9.20 -1.74 -7.89
CA LEU A 57 -8.91 -1.32 -6.52
C LEU A 57 -7.51 -1.68 -6.03
N SER A 58 -7.41 -2.36 -4.88
CA SER A 58 -6.15 -2.64 -4.22
C SER A 58 -5.25 -3.58 -5.03
N GLY A 59 -5.81 -4.54 -5.77
CA GLY A 59 -5.01 -5.39 -6.64
C GLY A 59 -4.47 -4.64 -7.86
N TYR A 60 -5.26 -3.72 -8.43
CA TYR A 60 -4.75 -2.80 -9.47
C TYR A 60 -3.62 -1.91 -8.94
N LEU A 61 -3.79 -1.37 -7.73
CA LEU A 61 -2.81 -0.53 -7.04
C LEU A 61 -1.49 -1.29 -6.86
N GLU A 62 -1.54 -2.52 -6.36
CA GLU A 62 -0.39 -3.38 -6.11
C GLU A 62 0.37 -3.72 -7.41
N ILE A 63 -0.34 -4.16 -8.45
CA ILE A 63 0.28 -4.51 -9.74
C ILE A 63 0.96 -3.30 -10.37
N LYS A 64 0.31 -2.13 -10.37
CA LYS A 64 0.87 -0.91 -10.93
C LYS A 64 2.02 -0.36 -10.09
N PHE A 65 1.95 -0.50 -8.77
CA PHE A 65 3.03 -0.15 -7.88
C PHE A 65 4.30 -0.92 -8.23
N PHE A 66 4.24 -2.25 -8.33
CA PHE A 66 5.42 -3.06 -8.67
C PHE A 66 5.88 -2.86 -10.12
N ALA A 67 4.96 -2.63 -11.05
CA ALA A 67 5.32 -2.27 -12.42
C ALA A 67 6.09 -0.94 -12.50
N GLY A 68 5.72 0.04 -11.67
CA GLY A 68 6.43 1.33 -11.53
C GLY A 68 7.75 1.18 -10.78
N TYR A 69 7.80 0.35 -9.75
CA TYR A 69 9.00 0.06 -8.97
C TYR A 69 10.14 -0.47 -9.86
N ARG A 70 9.82 -1.37 -10.81
CA ARG A 70 10.79 -1.88 -11.78
C ARG A 70 11.42 -0.79 -12.67
N LYS A 71 10.76 0.35 -12.84
CA LYS A 71 11.21 1.47 -13.67
C LYS A 71 12.02 2.52 -12.89
N ASN A 72 12.48 2.20 -11.68
CA ASN A 72 13.30 3.08 -10.82
C ASN A 72 12.65 4.42 -10.47
N VAL A 73 11.32 4.44 -10.34
CA VAL A 73 10.59 5.61 -9.86
C VAL A 73 10.59 5.62 -8.33
N HIS A 74 10.66 6.80 -7.71
CA HIS A 74 10.55 6.94 -6.25
C HIS A 74 9.28 6.27 -5.72
N LEU A 75 9.39 5.55 -4.60
CA LEU A 75 8.32 4.75 -4.00
C LEU A 75 6.99 5.52 -3.86
N GLY A 76 7.04 6.78 -3.38
CA GLY A 76 5.85 7.62 -3.27
C GLY A 76 5.15 7.86 -4.60
N ARG A 77 5.90 8.02 -5.70
CA ARG A 77 5.31 8.23 -7.03
C ARG A 77 4.78 6.94 -7.65
N CYS A 78 5.40 5.79 -7.35
CA CYS A 78 4.85 4.47 -7.68
C CYS A 78 3.49 4.22 -7.02
N PHE A 79 3.28 4.76 -5.83
CA PHE A 79 2.03 4.63 -5.09
C PHE A 79 0.96 5.63 -5.55
N LEU A 80 1.33 6.90 -5.74
CA LEU A 80 0.40 7.99 -6.08
C LEU A 80 -0.19 7.87 -7.49
N MET A 81 0.58 7.40 -8.48
CA MET A 81 0.10 7.28 -9.86
C MET A 81 -1.12 6.35 -10.02
N PRO A 82 -1.12 5.10 -9.51
CA PRO A 82 -2.30 4.27 -9.59
C PRO A 82 -3.42 4.72 -8.65
N LEU A 83 -3.09 5.37 -7.53
CA LEU A 83 -4.09 5.90 -6.61
C LEU A 83 -4.91 7.02 -7.25
N SER A 84 -4.32 7.88 -8.07
CA SER A 84 -5.07 8.95 -8.76
C SER A 84 -6.09 8.38 -9.74
N VAL A 85 -5.76 7.30 -10.46
CA VAL A 85 -6.70 6.59 -11.33
C VAL A 85 -7.86 6.02 -10.53
N ILE A 86 -7.58 5.32 -9.42
CA ILE A 86 -8.62 4.76 -8.54
C ILE A 86 -9.53 5.85 -7.99
N SER A 87 -8.96 7.00 -7.59
CA SER A 87 -9.72 8.15 -7.11
C SER A 87 -10.69 8.70 -8.16
N THR A 88 -10.32 8.69 -9.44
CA THR A 88 -11.23 9.15 -10.51
C THR A 88 -12.35 8.15 -10.80
N THR A 89 -12.06 6.85 -10.76
CA THR A 89 -13.05 5.80 -10.98
C THR A 89 -13.96 5.55 -9.77
N CYS A 90 -13.48 5.85 -8.57
CA CYS A 90 -14.18 5.62 -7.30
C CYS A 90 -13.96 6.79 -6.32
N PRO A 91 -14.62 7.95 -6.54
CA PRO A 91 -14.39 9.17 -5.76
C PRO A 91 -14.73 9.02 -4.27
N TRP A 92 -15.63 8.09 -3.94
CA TRP A 92 -16.04 7.79 -2.56
C TRP A 92 -14.96 7.10 -1.73
N MET A 93 -13.85 6.67 -2.35
CA MET A 93 -12.73 6.01 -1.69
C MET A 93 -11.58 6.94 -1.33
N THR A 94 -11.54 8.12 -1.94
CA THR A 94 -10.45 9.09 -1.76
C THR A 94 -10.52 9.63 -0.33
N GLY A 95 -9.61 9.17 0.52
CA GLY A 95 -9.52 9.56 1.94
C GLY A 95 -9.82 8.47 2.97
N ARG A 96 -10.30 7.27 2.55
CA ARG A 96 -10.61 6.15 3.46
C ARG A 96 -9.68 4.94 3.36
N ILE A 97 -8.96 4.77 2.24
CA ILE A 97 -8.27 3.51 1.94
C ILE A 97 -6.83 3.50 2.43
N ILE A 98 -5.99 4.47 2.07
CA ILE A 98 -4.59 4.49 2.50
C ILE A 98 -4.15 5.96 2.63
N ARG A 99 -3.85 6.42 3.85
CA ARG A 99 -3.06 7.65 4.05
C ARG A 99 -1.62 7.22 4.29
N VAL A 100 -0.69 7.74 3.51
CA VAL A 100 0.75 7.52 3.68
C VAL A 100 1.25 8.43 4.79
#